data_AF-A0A954LHI9-F1
#
_entry.id   AF-A0A954LHI9-F1
#
_cell.length_a   1.000
_cell.length_b   1.000
_cell.length_c   1.000
_cell.angle_alpha   90.00
_cell.angle_beta   90.00
_cell.angle_gamma   90.00
#
_symmetry.space_group_name_H-M   'P 1'
#
loop_
_entity.id
_entity.type
_entity.pdbx_description
1 polymer ?
#
loop_
_entity_poly.entity_id
_entity_poly.type
_entity_poly.pdbx_seq_one_letter_code
_entity_poly.pdbx_strand_id
1 'polypeptide(L)'
;AACAVCSPTRAAIMTGKYPARLLLTDWLPSGRWNPKAKLREGRLVRGLPPEEHTLAESLREAGYHTASIGKWHLGSEPFSLPQHHGFDLNVAGNAHGAPGSYFFPYQGNWLIPTTRLRARWNTLSAGKPGDYLTDQLTDAAVRLIGEHAARPFFLYFPHYGVHAPLQGKP
;
A
#
# COMPACT_ATOMS: atom_id res chain seq x y z
N ALA A 1 15.98 -2.51 -3.75
CA ALA A 1 14.83 -3.24 -3.15
C ALA A 1 15.36 -4.33 -2.22
N ALA A 2 14.72 -4.57 -1.07
CA ALA A 2 15.19 -5.53 -0.07
C ALA A 2 14.60 -6.95 -0.23
N CYS A 3 13.61 -7.13 -1.11
CA CYS A 3 12.98 -8.41 -1.43
C CYS A 3 12.45 -8.39 -2.88
N ALA A 4 12.20 -9.57 -3.47
CA ALA A 4 11.68 -9.71 -4.83
C ALA A 4 10.17 -9.43 -4.96
N VAL A 5 9.47 -9.18 -3.84
CA VAL A 5 8.05 -8.86 -3.82
C VAL A 5 7.75 -7.57 -3.04
N CYS A 6 6.51 -7.09 -3.13
CA CYS A 6 6.12 -5.73 -2.78
C CYS A 6 6.08 -5.43 -1.27
N SER A 7 5.22 -6.09 -0.50
CA SER A 7 5.06 -5.83 0.95
C SER A 7 6.39 -5.83 1.74
N PRO A 8 7.26 -6.86 1.65
CA PRO A 8 8.56 -6.86 2.35
C PRO A 8 9.47 -5.70 1.95
N THR A 9 9.51 -5.35 0.67
CA THR A 9 10.29 -4.20 0.20
C THR A 9 9.77 -2.89 0.77
N ARG A 10 8.44 -2.72 0.84
CA ARG A 10 7.81 -1.52 1.41
C ARG A 10 8.07 -1.40 2.89
N ALA A 11 8.00 -2.51 3.63
CA ALA A 11 8.27 -2.55 5.06
C ALA A 11 9.73 -2.15 5.34
N ALA A 12 10.66 -2.63 4.52
CA ALA A 12 12.06 -2.24 4.60
C ALA A 12 12.30 -0.75 4.31
N ILE A 13 11.57 -0.16 3.36
CA ILE A 13 11.63 1.29 3.10
C ILE A 13 11.11 2.08 4.31
N MET A 14 10.01 1.64 4.92
CA MET A 14 9.43 2.33 6.07
C MET A 14 10.27 2.23 7.34
N THR A 15 11.00 1.13 7.55
CA THR A 15 11.67 0.85 8.83
C THR A 15 13.21 0.86 8.76
N GLY A 16 13.79 0.83 7.56
CA GLY A 16 15.22 0.60 7.37
C GLY A 16 15.69 -0.82 7.73
N LYS A 17 14.78 -1.74 8.07
CA LYS A 17 15.11 -3.11 8.51
C LYS A 17 14.98 -4.12 7.37
N TYR A 18 15.84 -5.14 7.38
CA TYR A 18 15.68 -6.28 6.46
C TYR A 18 14.35 -7.02 6.72
N PRO A 19 13.65 -7.47 5.67
CA PRO A 19 12.40 -8.24 5.75
C PRO A 19 12.42 -9.39 6.78
N ALA A 20 13.55 -10.10 6.90
CA ALA A 20 13.72 -11.20 7.84
C ALA A 20 13.64 -10.76 9.31
N ARG A 21 14.09 -9.54 9.65
CA ARG A 21 13.99 -9.00 11.02
C ARG A 21 12.55 -8.66 11.41
N LEU A 22 11.74 -8.29 10.41
CA LEU A 22 10.33 -7.94 10.59
C LEU A 22 9.41 -9.17 10.56
N LEU A 23 9.92 -10.34 10.16
CA LEU A 23 9.11 -11.50 9.78
C LEU A 23 8.08 -11.19 8.69
N LEU A 24 8.32 -10.17 7.86
CA LEU A 24 7.49 -9.84 6.71
C LEU A 24 8.33 -10.15 5.49
N THR A 25 8.30 -11.40 5.02
CA THR A 25 9.20 -11.92 3.98
C THR A 25 8.51 -12.27 2.67
N ASP A 26 7.19 -12.06 2.59
CA ASP A 26 6.38 -12.37 1.40
C ASP A 26 5.27 -11.31 1.22
N TRP A 27 4.69 -11.22 0.03
CA TRP A 27 3.64 -10.24 -0.29
C TRP A 27 2.34 -10.52 0.48
N LEU A 28 1.55 -9.50 0.80
CA LEU A 28 0.30 -9.67 1.54
C LEU A 28 -0.94 -9.73 0.61
N PRO A 29 -1.96 -10.55 0.86
CA PRO A 29 -1.96 -11.66 1.79
C PRO A 29 -1.19 -12.86 1.21
N SER A 30 -0.04 -13.21 1.78
CA SER A 30 0.66 -14.49 1.55
C SER A 30 -0.03 -15.59 2.35
N GLY A 31 0.52 -16.79 2.46
CA GLY A 31 -0.17 -17.92 3.08
C GLY A 31 -0.31 -19.04 2.08
N ARG A 32 -0.48 -20.27 2.59
CA ARG A 32 -0.66 -21.46 1.76
C ARG A 32 -1.91 -21.36 0.90
N TRP A 33 -1.74 -20.77 -0.28
CA TRP A 33 -2.74 -20.77 -1.34
C TRP A 33 -2.74 -22.10 -2.11
N ASN A 34 -1.79 -22.99 -1.82
CA ASN A 34 -1.68 -24.30 -2.44
C ASN A 34 -1.56 -25.40 -1.38
N PRO A 35 -2.59 -26.23 -1.15
CA PRO A 35 -2.51 -27.36 -0.23
C PRO A 35 -1.51 -28.45 -0.71
N LYS A 36 -1.11 -28.41 -1.99
CA LYS A 36 -0.11 -29.31 -2.59
C LYS A 36 1.32 -28.76 -2.55
N ALA A 37 1.57 -27.64 -1.87
CA ALA A 37 2.90 -27.08 -1.75
C ALA A 37 3.86 -28.07 -1.05
N LYS A 38 5.01 -28.35 -1.67
CA LYS A 38 6.01 -29.29 -1.15
C LYS A 38 6.76 -28.78 0.08
N LEU A 39 6.84 -27.46 0.25
CA LEU A 39 7.53 -26.80 1.35
C LEU A 39 6.54 -26.11 2.29
N ARG A 40 6.95 -25.97 3.56
CA ARG A 40 6.21 -25.16 4.54
C ARG A 40 6.66 -23.71 4.41
N GLU A 41 5.69 -22.79 4.35
CA GLU A 41 6.01 -21.37 4.51
C GLU A 41 6.57 -21.12 5.91
N GLY A 42 7.56 -20.23 5.98
CA GLY A 42 8.09 -19.75 7.24
C GLY A 42 7.05 -18.93 8.02
N ARG A 43 7.33 -18.69 9.30
CA ARG A 43 6.53 -17.76 10.10
C ARG A 43 6.60 -16.38 9.46
N LEU A 44 5.43 -15.78 9.24
CA LEU A 44 5.30 -14.41 8.72
C LEU A 44 4.21 -13.62 9.46
N VAL A 45 4.42 -12.32 9.59
CA VAL A 45 3.40 -11.37 10.09
C VAL A 45 2.50 -10.90 8.96
N ARG A 46 1.29 -10.42 9.29
CA ARG A 46 0.22 -10.08 8.32
C ARG A 46 0.05 -8.59 8.05
N GLY A 47 0.96 -7.79 8.60
CA GLY A 47 1.06 -6.36 8.43
C GLY A 47 2.38 -5.88 9.03
N LEU A 48 2.73 -4.62 8.78
CA LEU A 48 3.79 -3.97 9.53
C LEU A 48 3.36 -3.90 11.01
N PRO A 49 4.13 -4.47 11.95
CA PRO A 49 3.78 -4.39 13.36
C PRO A 49 3.68 -2.93 13.81
N PRO A 50 2.67 -2.55 14.61
CA PRO A 50 2.49 -1.16 15.07
C PRO A 50 3.63 -0.69 15.99
N GLU A 51 4.42 -1.60 16.56
CA GLU A 51 5.59 -1.28 17.37
C GLU A 51 6.82 -0.88 16.54
N GLU A 52 6.77 -1.06 15.21
CA GLU A 52 7.84 -0.64 14.32
C GLU A 52 7.81 0.87 14.09
N HIS A 53 8.87 1.56 14.54
CA HIS A 53 9.02 2.98 14.30
C HIS A 53 9.37 3.26 12.83
N THR A 54 8.53 4.05 12.15
CA THR A 54 8.65 4.29 10.71
C THR A 54 9.34 5.61 10.36
N LEU A 55 9.85 5.69 9.14
CA LEU A 55 10.36 6.92 8.52
C LEU A 55 9.34 8.07 8.60
N ALA A 56 8.04 7.78 8.43
CA ALA A 56 6.99 8.79 8.52
C ALA A 56 6.82 9.29 9.96
N GLU A 57 6.89 8.41 10.96
CA GLU A 57 6.85 8.81 12.36
C GLU A 57 8.04 9.70 12.74
N SER A 58 9.26 9.30 12.34
CA SER A 58 10.46 10.10 12.60
C SER A 58 10.37 11.49 11.94
N LEU A 59 9.83 11.58 10.73
CA LEU A 59 9.67 12.87 10.03
C LEU A 59 8.56 13.73 10.66
N ARG A 60 7.44 13.11 11.06
CA ARG A 60 6.36 13.80 11.76
C ARG A 60 6.84 14.38 13.09
N GLU A 61 7.62 13.62 13.86
CA GLU A 61 8.25 14.09 15.11
C GLU A 61 9.20 15.26 14.88
N ALA A 62 9.87 15.31 13.72
CA ALA A 62 10.69 16.45 13.30
C ALA A 62 9.88 17.63 12.73
N GLY A 63 8.55 17.59 12.79
CA GLY A 63 7.66 18.69 12.38
C GLY A 63 7.26 18.70 10.89
N TYR A 64 7.50 17.61 10.16
CA TYR A 64 7.03 17.48 8.77
C TYR A 64 5.55 17.13 8.74
N HIS A 65 4.81 17.69 7.79
CA HIS A 65 3.52 17.11 7.40
C HIS A 65 3.75 15.86 6.56
N THR A 66 3.07 14.77 6.86
CA THR A 66 3.34 13.46 6.26
C THR A 66 2.15 12.92 5.47
N ALA A 67 2.39 12.47 4.24
CA ALA A 67 1.32 11.96 3.38
C ALA A 67 1.73 10.71 2.60
N SER A 68 0.81 9.75 2.54
CA SER A 68 0.90 8.55 1.72
C SER A 68 -0.17 8.60 0.65
N ILE A 69 0.24 8.60 -0.63
CA ILE A 69 -0.68 8.65 -1.78
C ILE A 69 -0.38 7.47 -2.71
N GLY A 70 -1.33 6.52 -2.77
CA GLY A 70 -1.23 5.32 -3.59
C GLY A 70 -1.12 4.04 -2.77
N LYS A 71 -0.41 3.04 -3.30
CA LYS A 71 -0.36 1.68 -2.75
C LYS A 71 0.37 1.64 -1.41
N TRP A 72 -0.33 1.22 -0.35
CA TRP A 72 0.27 0.98 0.97
C TRP A 72 0.83 -0.44 1.12
N HIS A 73 -0.07 -1.44 1.14
CA HIS A 73 0.25 -2.86 1.08
C HIS A 73 1.09 -3.43 2.24
N LEU A 74 0.92 -2.85 3.43
CA LEU A 74 1.59 -3.25 4.68
C LEU A 74 0.61 -3.66 5.79
N GLY A 75 -0.55 -4.20 5.41
CA GLY A 75 -1.55 -4.71 6.34
C GLY A 75 -2.91 -4.09 6.12
N SER A 76 -3.88 -4.53 6.92
CA SER A 76 -5.27 -4.10 6.83
C SER A 76 -5.72 -3.36 8.09
N GLU A 77 -6.93 -2.82 8.02
CA GLU A 77 -7.65 -2.34 9.19
C GLU A 77 -7.76 -3.43 10.27
N PRO A 78 -7.88 -3.03 11.56
CA PRO A 78 -8.00 -1.64 12.04
C PRO A 78 -6.68 -0.97 12.45
N PHE A 79 -5.51 -1.61 12.28
CA PHE A 79 -4.25 -1.14 12.90
C PHE A 79 -3.06 -1.03 11.96
N SER A 80 -3.20 -1.31 10.66
CA SER A 80 -2.06 -1.32 9.72
C SER A 80 -2.28 -0.46 8.46
N LEU A 81 -3.07 0.60 8.56
CA LEU A 81 -3.16 1.64 7.52
C LEU A 81 -2.04 2.69 7.70
N PRO A 82 -1.70 3.48 6.66
CA PRO A 82 -0.68 4.52 6.76
C PRO A 82 -0.83 5.43 7.99
N GLN A 83 -2.06 5.78 8.36
CA GLN A 83 -2.33 6.67 9.49
C GLN A 83 -1.88 6.10 10.85
N HIS A 84 -1.83 4.78 10.97
CA HIS A 84 -1.34 4.09 12.16
C HIS A 84 0.19 4.00 12.21
N HIS A 85 0.87 4.48 11.16
CA HIS A 85 2.31 4.38 10.97
C HIS A 85 2.93 5.75 10.64
N GLY A 86 2.38 6.81 11.21
CA GLY A 86 3.00 8.14 11.17
C GLY A 86 2.53 9.06 10.05
N PHE A 87 1.64 8.64 9.16
CA PHE A 87 1.12 9.49 8.09
C PHE A 87 -0.11 10.30 8.52
N ASP A 88 -0.08 11.62 8.34
CA ASP A 88 -1.23 12.50 8.62
C ASP A 88 -2.32 12.37 7.55
N LEU A 89 -1.93 12.12 6.30
CA LEU A 89 -2.83 11.94 5.17
C LEU A 89 -2.61 10.57 4.49
N ASN A 90 -3.71 9.92 4.14
CA ASN A 90 -3.73 8.73 3.31
C ASN A 90 -4.71 8.90 2.15
N VAL A 91 -4.23 8.78 0.91
CA VAL A 91 -5.05 8.73 -0.29
C VAL A 91 -4.84 7.39 -0.97
N ALA A 92 -5.92 6.61 -1.10
CA ALA A 92 -5.95 5.31 -1.77
C ALA A 92 -5.01 4.21 -1.20
N GLY A 93 -4.39 4.43 -0.04
CA GLY A 93 -3.59 3.45 0.68
C GLY A 93 -4.48 2.47 1.43
N ASN A 94 -4.41 1.20 1.06
CA ASN A 94 -5.16 0.12 1.67
C ASN A 94 -4.34 -1.18 1.70
N ALA A 95 -4.98 -2.27 2.14
CA ALA A 95 -4.34 -3.58 2.30
C ALA A 95 -3.97 -4.26 0.98
N HIS A 96 -4.46 -3.80 -0.16
CA HIS A 96 -4.34 -4.52 -1.43
C HIS A 96 -3.12 -4.12 -2.24
N GLY A 97 -2.52 -5.15 -2.85
CA GLY A 97 -1.33 -4.99 -3.67
C GLY A 97 -1.58 -4.49 -5.09
N ALA A 98 -2.83 -4.47 -5.52
CA ALA A 98 -3.25 -4.09 -6.85
C ALA A 98 -4.43 -3.14 -6.73
N PRO A 99 -4.59 -2.20 -7.68
CA PRO A 99 -5.85 -1.50 -7.78
C PRO A 99 -6.90 -2.50 -8.26
N GLY A 100 -8.16 -2.23 -7.92
CA GLY A 100 -9.27 -3.02 -8.45
C GLY A 100 -9.45 -2.84 -9.96
N SER A 101 -9.27 -1.60 -10.41
CA SER A 101 -9.27 -1.14 -11.78
C SER A 101 -8.49 0.18 -11.80
N TYR A 102 -7.85 0.51 -12.93
CA TYR A 102 -7.27 1.83 -13.15
C TYR A 102 -8.29 2.87 -13.60
N PHE A 103 -9.52 2.46 -13.93
CA PHE A 103 -10.61 3.38 -14.27
C PHE A 103 -11.70 3.35 -13.21
N PHE A 104 -12.29 4.52 -12.93
CA PHE A 104 -13.42 4.66 -12.00
C PHE A 104 -14.55 3.69 -12.41
N PRO A 105 -15.14 2.92 -11.46
CA PRO A 105 -15.16 3.10 -10.01
C PRO A 105 -14.04 2.37 -9.23
N TYR A 106 -12.91 2.03 -9.86
CA TYR A 106 -11.72 1.45 -9.19
C TYR A 106 -12.00 0.20 -8.34
N GLN A 107 -13.06 -0.53 -8.68
CA GLN A 107 -13.55 -1.68 -7.92
C GLN A 107 -12.72 -2.92 -8.19
N GLY A 108 -12.29 -3.57 -7.12
CA GLY A 108 -11.53 -4.81 -7.15
C GLY A 108 -12.37 -5.98 -6.69
N ASN A 109 -12.13 -7.13 -7.31
CA ASN A 109 -12.85 -8.35 -7.00
C ASN A 109 -11.97 -9.57 -7.28
N TRP A 110 -11.34 -10.10 -6.24
CA TRP A 110 -10.40 -11.20 -6.34
C TRP A 110 -10.98 -12.47 -5.74
N LEU A 111 -10.91 -13.57 -6.49
CA LEU A 111 -11.28 -14.90 -6.00
C LEU A 111 -10.08 -15.49 -5.24
N ILE A 112 -10.30 -15.82 -3.98
CA ILE A 112 -9.30 -16.45 -3.13
C ILE A 112 -9.18 -17.94 -3.56
N PRO A 113 -8.03 -18.38 -4.10
CA PRO A 113 -7.92 -19.70 -4.74
C PRO A 113 -8.27 -20.89 -3.83
N THR A 114 -8.01 -20.79 -2.52
CA THR A 114 -8.19 -21.89 -1.57
C THR A 114 -9.56 -21.93 -0.91
N THR A 115 -10.18 -20.78 -0.68
CA THR A 115 -11.42 -20.69 0.10
C THR A 115 -12.66 -20.49 -0.77
N ARG A 116 -12.48 -20.16 -2.05
CA ARG A 116 -13.55 -19.71 -2.98
C ARG A 116 -14.28 -18.44 -2.51
N LEU A 117 -13.82 -17.80 -1.44
CA LEU A 117 -14.32 -16.49 -1.01
C LEU A 117 -13.82 -15.41 -1.97
N ARG A 118 -14.56 -14.31 -2.05
CA ARG A 118 -14.17 -13.15 -2.88
C ARG A 118 -13.80 -11.98 -1.98
N ALA A 119 -12.57 -11.50 -2.12
CA ALA A 119 -12.17 -10.22 -1.56
C ALA A 119 -12.63 -9.11 -2.52
N ARG A 120 -13.40 -8.15 -2.00
CA ARG A 120 -13.84 -6.98 -2.74
C ARG A 120 -13.32 -5.73 -2.06
N TRP A 121 -12.87 -4.78 -2.86
CA TRP A 121 -12.38 -3.50 -2.36
C TRP A 121 -12.61 -2.41 -3.39
N ASN A 122 -12.47 -1.18 -2.95
CA ASN A 122 -12.48 0.00 -3.79
C ASN A 122 -11.18 0.76 -3.49
N THR A 123 -10.42 1.07 -4.54
CA THR A 123 -9.07 1.63 -4.39
C THR A 123 -9.14 3.10 -3.97
N LEU A 124 -10.06 3.84 -4.57
CA LEU A 124 -10.38 5.23 -4.28
C LEU A 124 -11.90 5.39 -4.45
N SER A 125 -12.58 6.01 -3.50
CA SER A 125 -14.05 6.08 -3.50
C SER A 125 -14.57 7.22 -4.38
N ALA A 126 -13.79 8.29 -4.52
CA ALA A 126 -14.12 9.44 -5.33
C ALA A 126 -13.61 9.29 -6.76
N GLY A 127 -14.35 9.86 -7.71
CA GLY A 127 -14.00 9.92 -9.13
C GLY A 127 -15.25 10.08 -10.00
N LYS A 128 -15.02 10.25 -11.29
CA LYS A 128 -16.03 10.37 -12.34
C LYS A 128 -15.80 9.29 -13.40
N PRO A 129 -16.83 8.90 -14.18
CA PRO A 129 -16.65 7.99 -15.30
C PRO A 129 -15.52 8.45 -16.23
N GLY A 130 -14.56 7.56 -16.50
CA GLY A 130 -13.39 7.86 -17.32
C GLY A 130 -12.14 8.29 -16.55
N ASP A 131 -12.26 8.68 -15.28
CA ASP A 131 -11.10 9.09 -14.48
C ASP A 131 -10.10 7.93 -14.33
N TYR A 132 -8.84 8.21 -14.66
CA TYR A 132 -7.73 7.27 -14.55
C TYR A 132 -7.03 7.41 -13.19
N LEU A 133 -6.87 6.29 -12.48
CA LEU A 133 -6.38 6.26 -11.10
C LEU A 133 -5.01 6.93 -10.97
N THR A 134 -4.10 6.69 -11.91
CA THR A 134 -2.77 7.31 -11.86
C THR A 134 -2.85 8.82 -11.89
N ASP A 135 -3.78 9.40 -12.66
CA ASP A 135 -3.96 10.86 -12.69
C ASP A 135 -4.54 11.34 -11.37
N GLN A 136 -5.58 10.69 -10.86
CA GLN A 136 -6.21 11.08 -9.59
C GLN A 136 -5.20 11.08 -8.44
N LEU A 137 -4.27 10.11 -8.42
CA LEU A 137 -3.19 10.07 -7.44
C LEU A 137 -2.17 11.20 -7.67
N THR A 138 -1.82 11.50 -8.92
CA THR A 138 -0.93 12.61 -9.28
C THR A 138 -1.52 13.97 -8.91
N ASP A 139 -2.80 14.20 -9.23
CA ASP A 139 -3.51 15.43 -8.91
C ASP A 139 -3.59 15.64 -7.39
N ALA A 140 -3.84 14.57 -6.63
CA ALA A 140 -3.79 14.60 -5.17
C ALA A 140 -2.40 14.97 -4.64
N ALA A 141 -1.33 14.41 -5.24
CA ALA A 141 0.04 14.74 -4.87
C ALA A 141 0.41 16.20 -5.20
N VAL A 142 0.07 16.69 -6.40
CA VAL A 142 0.30 18.08 -6.80
C VAL A 142 -0.46 19.04 -5.89
N ARG A 143 -1.72 18.73 -5.56
CA ARG A 143 -2.51 19.52 -4.62
C ARG A 143 -1.84 19.61 -3.25
N LEU A 144 -1.36 18.49 -2.71
CA LEU A 144 -0.66 18.47 -1.44
C LEU A 144 0.60 19.34 -1.47
N ILE A 145 1.41 19.22 -2.52
CA ILE A 145 2.62 20.03 -2.69
C ILE A 145 2.27 21.52 -2.68
N GLY A 146 1.18 21.91 -3.38
CA GLY A 146 0.68 23.29 -3.40
C GLY A 146 0.20 23.78 -2.02
N GLU A 147 -0.61 22.98 -1.32
CA GLU A 147 -1.17 23.33 -0.01
C GLU A 147 -0.10 23.42 1.10
N HIS A 148 1.01 22.69 0.96
CA HIS A 148 2.07 22.62 1.97
C HIS A 148 3.39 23.29 1.55
N ALA A 149 3.42 24.08 0.47
CA ALA A 149 4.65 24.69 -0.05
C ALA A 149 5.42 25.56 0.97
N ALA A 150 4.74 26.09 1.99
CA ALA A 150 5.33 26.96 3.02
C ALA A 150 5.89 26.22 4.25
N ARG A 151 5.74 24.89 4.35
CA ARG A 151 6.20 24.08 5.49
C ARG A 151 6.87 22.79 4.99
N PRO A 152 7.81 22.19 5.74
CA PRO A 152 8.40 20.92 5.34
C PRO A 152 7.31 19.82 5.27
N PHE A 153 7.33 19.03 4.19
CA PHE A 153 6.44 17.89 4.02
C PHE A 153 7.19 16.66 3.53
N PHE A 154 6.67 15.49 3.87
CA PHE A 154 7.11 14.19 3.37
C PHE A 154 5.97 13.55 2.59
N LEU A 155 6.21 13.32 1.30
CA LEU A 155 5.28 12.63 0.41
C LEU A 155 5.83 11.25 0.05
N TYR A 156 5.17 10.21 0.56
CA TYR A 156 5.33 8.85 0.08
C TYR A 156 4.34 8.60 -1.07
N PHE A 157 4.86 8.51 -2.31
CA PHE A 157 4.03 8.44 -3.52
C PHE A 157 4.18 7.12 -4.32
N PRO A 158 3.76 5.97 -3.74
CA PRO A 158 3.82 4.69 -4.43
C PRO A 158 2.64 4.50 -5.39
N HIS A 159 2.78 4.87 -6.66
CA HIS A 159 1.79 4.52 -7.68
C HIS A 159 1.45 3.02 -7.71
N TYR A 160 0.19 2.73 -8.09
CA TYR A 160 -0.23 1.37 -8.42
C TYR A 160 0.30 0.92 -9.79
N GLY A 161 0.41 1.85 -10.75
CA GLY A 161 1.02 1.62 -12.05
C GLY A 161 2.46 1.11 -11.90
N VAL A 162 2.90 0.06 -12.59
CA VAL A 162 2.28 -0.70 -13.71
C VAL A 162 1.73 -2.07 -13.30
N HIS A 163 1.32 -2.24 -12.05
CA HIS A 163 0.82 -3.53 -11.56
C HIS A 163 -0.46 -3.95 -12.29
N ALA A 164 -0.69 -5.25 -12.48
CA ALA A 164 -1.96 -5.75 -13.00
C ALA A 164 -3.16 -5.23 -12.16
N PRO A 165 -4.34 -5.00 -12.77
CA PRO A 165 -4.71 -5.28 -14.17
C PRO A 165 -4.00 -4.39 -15.19
N LEU A 166 -3.66 -4.93 -16.37
CA LEU A 166 -2.96 -4.17 -17.42
C LEU A 166 -3.94 -3.27 -18.16
N GLN A 167 -4.04 -2.00 -17.72
CA GLN A 167 -4.98 -1.02 -18.24
C GLN A 167 -4.24 0.30 -18.45
N GLY A 168 -4.02 0.67 -19.71
CA GLY A 168 -3.45 1.95 -20.10
C GLY A 168 -4.52 2.92 -20.57
N LYS A 169 -4.19 4.20 -20.58
CA LYS A 169 -4.94 5.17 -21.38
C LYS A 169 -4.71 4.89 -22.88
N PRO A 170 -5.71 5.15 -23.73
CA PRO A 170 -5.51 5.17 -25.18
C PRO A 170 -4.53 6.27 -25.61
#